data_AF-A0A937YUF8-F1
#
_entry.id   AF-A0A937YUF8-F1
#
_cell.length_a   1.000
_cell.length_b   1.000
_cell.length_c   1.000
_cell.angle_alpha   90.00
_cell.angle_beta   90.00
_cell.angle_gamma   90.00
#
_symmetry.space_group_name_H-M   'P 1'
#
loop_
_entity.id
_entity.type
_entity.pdbx_description
1 polymer ?
#
loop_
_entity_poly.entity_id
_entity_poly.type
_entity_poly.pdbx_seq_one_letter_code
_entity_poly.pdbx_strand_id
1 'polypeptide(L)'
;MALLHDDHGAVVPLAFAQGGTLERFMGDGVLLFFTDPVPCPDPAQRALRLAVDMRQAVGGLAAAWERASSRDAGVHRLTLDVGPWLV
;
A
#
# COMPACT_ATOMS: atom_id res chain seq x y z
N MET A 1 -15.98 10.32 -4.30
CA MET A 1 -15.00 10.11 -3.21
C MET A 1 -14.97 8.67 -2.68
N ALA A 2 -15.83 7.74 -3.11
CA ALA A 2 -15.81 6.34 -2.63
C ALA A 2 -14.57 5.54 -3.07
N LEU A 3 -14.09 5.75 -4.31
CA LEU A 3 -12.97 4.99 -4.88
C LEU A 3 -11.67 5.08 -4.06
N LEU A 4 -11.24 6.29 -3.69
CA LEU A 4 -10.05 6.50 -2.86
C LEU A 4 -10.22 5.95 -1.44
N HIS A 5 -11.44 6.04 -0.90
CA HIS A 5 -11.72 5.53 0.43
C HIS A 5 -11.63 4.01 0.47
N ASP A 6 -12.16 3.34 -0.55
CA ASP A 6 -12.12 1.89 -0.71
C ASP A 6 -10.67 1.40 -0.93
N ASP A 7 -9.89 2.13 -1.74
CA ASP A 7 -8.47 1.82 -1.97
C ASP A 7 -7.64 1.96 -0.69
N HIS A 8 -7.71 3.12 -0.01
CA HIS A 8 -7.05 3.31 1.28
C HIS A 8 -7.51 2.28 2.32
N GLY A 9 -8.81 1.93 2.31
CA GLY A 9 -9.39 0.91 3.17
C GLY A 9 -8.84 -0.49 2.92
N ALA A 10 -8.41 -0.81 1.70
CA ALA A 10 -7.76 -2.08 1.38
C ALA A 10 -6.27 -2.09 1.74
N VAL A 11 -5.59 -0.95 1.55
CA VAL A 11 -4.12 -0.83 1.62
C VAL A 11 -3.62 -0.59 3.04
N VAL A 12 -4.28 0.28 3.82
CA VAL A 12 -3.83 0.69 5.15
C VAL A 12 -3.84 -0.46 6.17
N PRO A 13 -4.88 -1.33 6.25
CA PRO A 13 -4.86 -2.46 7.17
C PRO A 13 -3.71 -3.45 6.91
N LEU A 14 -3.34 -3.65 5.64
CA LEU A 14 -2.21 -4.50 5.26
C LEU A 14 -0.88 -3.92 5.76
N ALA A 15 -0.72 -2.60 5.67
CA ALA A 15 0.48 -1.92 6.18
C ALA A 15 0.66 -2.15 7.68
N PHE A 16 -0.42 -1.99 8.46
CA PHE A 16 -0.39 -2.27 9.90
C PHE A 16 -0.13 -3.74 10.21
N ALA A 17 -0.72 -4.67 9.44
CA ALA A 17 -0.49 -6.12 9.63
C ALA A 17 0.98 -6.53 9.43
N GLN A 18 1.70 -5.84 8.54
CA GLN A 18 3.13 -6.10 8.30
C GLN A 18 4.05 -5.33 9.26
N GLY A 19 3.51 -4.49 10.16
CA GLY A 19 4.27 -3.67 11.09
C GLY A 19 4.86 -2.41 10.44
N GLY A 20 4.24 -1.93 9.37
CA GLY A 20 4.57 -0.65 8.74
C GLY A 20 3.87 0.52 9.43
N THR A 21 4.54 1.66 9.45
CA THR A 21 4.00 2.94 9.92
C THR A 21 3.48 3.73 8.72
N LEU A 22 2.22 4.16 8.78
CA LEU A 22 1.68 5.11 7.82
C LEU A 22 2.15 6.52 8.13
N GLU A 23 2.92 7.11 7.21
CA GLU A 23 3.47 8.45 7.41
C GLU A 23 2.52 9.51 6.86
N ARG A 24 2.14 9.42 5.57
CA ARG A 24 1.17 10.34 4.96
C ARG A 24 0.45 9.76 3.75
N PHE A 25 -0.69 10.36 3.44
CA PHE A 25 -1.38 10.20 2.16
C PHE A 25 -0.87 11.23 1.14
N MET A 26 -0.73 10.80 -0.12
CA MET A 26 -0.27 11.60 -1.25
C MET A 26 -1.25 11.48 -2.41
N GLY A 27 -2.50 11.93 -2.21
CA GLY A 27 -3.57 11.70 -3.17
C GLY A 27 -4.08 10.27 -3.09
N ASP A 28 -3.89 9.49 -4.15
CA ASP A 28 -4.14 8.04 -4.24
C ASP A 28 -2.94 7.19 -3.80
N GLY A 29 -1.80 7.84 -3.50
CA GLY A 29 -0.62 7.19 -2.96
C GLY A 29 -0.59 7.20 -1.43
N VAL A 30 0.11 6.22 -0.84
CA VAL A 30 0.49 6.19 0.58
C VAL A 30 2.01 6.08 0.72
N LEU A 31 2.57 6.80 1.69
CA LEU A 31 3.97 6.64 2.10
C LEU A 31 4.02 5.84 3.42
N LEU A 32 4.81 4.77 3.40
CA LEU A 32 4.93 3.81 4.50
C LEU A 32 6.39 3.63 4.91
N PHE A 33 6.65 3.53 6.20
CA PHE A 33 7.96 3.21 6.75
C PHE A 33 7.96 1.89 7.50
N PHE A 34 9.05 1.14 7.34
CA PHE A 34 9.33 -0.09 8.07
C PHE A 34 10.66 0.08 8.80
N THR A 35 10.65 0.80 9.94
CA THR A 35 11.74 0.93 10.94
C THR A 35 11.59 2.19 11.80
N ASP A 36 10.76 3.15 11.37
CA ASP A 36 10.53 4.42 12.06
C ASP A 36 9.03 4.59 12.37
N PRO A 37 8.61 4.93 13.60
CA PRO A 37 9.41 5.05 14.85
C PRO A 37 9.63 3.71 15.56
N VAL A 38 9.05 2.62 15.06
CA VAL A 38 9.12 1.31 15.69
C VAL A 38 10.17 0.46 14.99
N PRO A 39 11.20 -0.04 15.70
CA PRO A 39 12.16 -1.00 15.15
C PRO A 39 11.43 -2.21 14.58
N CYS A 40 11.72 -2.52 13.33
CA CYS A 40 11.05 -3.57 12.58
C CYS A 40 12.09 -4.63 12.18
N PRO A 41 11.97 -5.89 12.64
CA PRO A 41 12.86 -6.95 12.20
C PRO A 41 12.57 -7.28 10.73
N ASP A 42 13.63 -7.44 9.94
CA ASP A 42 13.57 -7.75 8.51
C ASP A 42 12.70 -6.76 7.70
N PRO A 43 13.00 -5.44 7.77
CA PRO A 43 12.14 -4.40 7.20
C PRO A 43 11.96 -4.55 5.68
N ALA A 44 13.01 -4.97 4.99
CA ALA A 44 12.97 -5.24 3.55
C ALA A 44 12.01 -6.41 3.21
N GLN A 45 12.03 -7.49 3.99
CA GLN A 45 11.16 -8.64 3.77
C GLN A 45 9.69 -8.28 4.01
N ARG A 46 9.42 -7.51 5.06
CA ARG A 46 8.06 -7.03 5.39
C ARG A 46 7.53 -6.05 4.36
N ALA A 47 8.36 -5.12 3.90
CA ALA A 47 8.02 -4.20 2.82
C ALA A 47 7.71 -4.96 1.51
N LEU A 48 8.50 -5.98 1.17
CA LEU A 48 8.24 -6.84 0.01
C LEU A 48 6.93 -7.62 0.18
N ARG A 49 6.68 -8.18 1.37
CA ARG A 49 5.44 -8.93 1.63
C ARG A 49 4.23 -8.03 1.50
N LEU A 50 4.29 -6.84 2.10
CA LEU A 50 3.27 -5.82 1.96
C LEU A 50 3.00 -5.50 0.49
N ALA A 51 4.04 -5.28 -0.31
CA ALA A 51 3.88 -4.94 -1.72
C ALA A 51 3.16 -6.04 -2.53
N VAL A 52 3.40 -7.30 -2.19
CA VAL A 52 2.68 -8.42 -2.79
C VAL A 52 1.22 -8.41 -2.35
N ASP A 53 0.96 -8.28 -1.04
CA ASP A 53 -0.40 -8.29 -0.48
C ASP A 53 -1.23 -7.12 -1.03
N MET A 54 -0.64 -5.91 -1.12
CA MET A 54 -1.26 -4.72 -1.69
C MET A 54 -1.63 -4.93 -3.17
N ARG A 55 -0.72 -5.50 -3.97
CA ARG A 55 -1.00 -5.77 -5.39
C ARG A 55 -2.19 -6.73 -5.57
N GLN A 56 -2.31 -7.74 -4.69
CA GLN A 56 -3.44 -8.67 -4.73
C GLN A 56 -4.76 -7.98 -4.32
N ALA A 57 -4.74 -7.19 -3.25
CA ALA A 57 -5.94 -6.50 -2.75
C ALA A 57 -6.48 -5.48 -3.77
N VAL A 58 -5.60 -4.62 -4.29
CA VAL A 58 -5.95 -3.62 -5.30
C VAL A 58 -6.39 -4.27 -6.61
N GLY A 59 -5.72 -5.35 -7.04
CA GLY A 59 -6.14 -6.12 -8.22
C GLY A 59 -7.55 -6.72 -8.07
N GLY A 60 -7.88 -7.23 -6.88
CA GLY A 60 -9.24 -7.70 -6.58
C GLY A 60 -10.29 -6.60 -6.61
N LEU A 61 -9.94 -5.41 -6.11
CA LEU A 61 -10.80 -4.23 -6.11
C LEU A 61 -11.05 -3.71 -7.54
N ALA A 62 -9.99 -3.61 -8.35
CA ALA A 62 -10.07 -3.27 -9.77
C ALA A 62 -11.03 -4.20 -10.53
N ALA A 63 -10.86 -5.52 -10.37
CA ALA A 63 -11.73 -6.52 -11.01
C ALA A 63 -13.19 -6.44 -10.52
N ALA A 64 -13.44 -5.99 -9.29
CA ALA A 64 -14.79 -5.74 -8.79
C ALA A 64 -15.42 -4.51 -9.44
N TRP A 65 -14.67 -3.43 -9.62
CA TRP A 65 -15.15 -2.19 -10.23
C TRP A 65 -15.39 -2.29 -11.74
N GLU A 66 -14.54 -3.02 -12.46
CA GLU A 66 -14.73 -3.33 -13.87
C GLU A 66 -16.09 -4.02 -14.08
N ARG A 67 -16.38 -5.03 -13.26
CA ARG A 67 -17.66 -5.78 -13.30
C ARG A 67 -18.87 -4.92 -12.91
N ALA A 68 -18.71 -4.02 -11.95
CA ALA A 68 -19.81 -3.23 -11.40
C ALA A 68 -20.16 -1.98 -12.22
N SER A 69 -19.19 -1.39 -12.95
CA SER A 69 -19.37 -0.04 -13.48
C SER A 69 -18.69 0.27 -14.82
N SER A 70 -18.06 -0.70 -15.50
CA SER A 70 -17.32 -0.46 -16.76
C SER A 70 -16.32 0.71 -16.66
N ARG A 71 -15.74 0.91 -15.48
CA ARG A 71 -14.71 1.92 -15.23
C ARG A 71 -13.34 1.26 -15.27
N ASP A 72 -12.39 1.94 -15.91
CA ASP A 72 -10.97 1.59 -15.84
C ASP A 72 -10.46 1.88 -14.42
N ALA A 73 -9.86 0.87 -13.78
CA ALA A 73 -9.31 0.98 -12.44
C ALA A 73 -8.01 1.81 -12.41
N GLY A 74 -7.43 2.13 -13.57
CA GLY A 74 -6.19 2.88 -13.67
C GLY A 74 -4.96 2.05 -13.24
N VAL A 75 -3.78 2.65 -13.34
CA VAL A 75 -2.51 1.97 -13.04
C VAL A 75 -2.05 2.33 -11.63
N HIS A 76 -2.10 1.37 -10.70
CA HIS A 76 -1.46 1.50 -9.40
C HIS A 76 0.04 1.22 -9.51
N ARG A 77 0.86 2.22 -9.18
CA ARG A 77 2.32 2.08 -9.11
C ARG A 77 2.74 1.91 -7.66
N LEU A 78 3.48 0.83 -7.39
CA LEU A 78 4.12 0.60 -6.10
C LEU A 78 5.64 0.68 -6.25
N THR A 79 6.27 1.49 -5.41
CA THR A 79 7.73 1.67 -5.35
C THR A 79 8.24 1.23 -3.99
N LEU A 80 9.24 0.35 -3.97
CA LEU A 80 9.97 -0.03 -2.76
C LEU A 80 11.39 0.49 -2.89
N ASP A 81 11.84 1.24 -1.89
CA ASP A 81 13.23 1.63 -1.74
C ASP A 81 13.77 1.08 -0.41
N VAL A 82 14.96 0.48 -0.48
CA VAL A 82 15.66 -0.10 0.67
C VAL A 82 17.05 0.49 0.68
N GLY A 83 17.30 1.37 1.63
CA GLY A 83 18.58 2.04 1.77
C GLY A 83 18.65 2.89 3.03
N PRO A 84 19.83 3.46 3.32
CA PRO A 84 19.96 4.46 4.36
C PRO A 84 19.19 5.71 3.94
N TRP A 85 18.08 5.97 4.61
CA TRP A 85 17.34 7.22 4.52
C TRP A 85 18.09 8.25 5.38
N LEU A 86 19.11 8.87 4.77
CA LEU A 86 19.96 9.99 5.25
C LEU A 86 19.89 10.34 6.76
N VAL A 87 21.00 10.05 7.46
CA VAL A 87 21.57 10.98 8.46
C VAL A 87 22.27 12.14 7.77
#